data_AF-A0A7G2CLN8-F1
#
_entry.id   AF-A0A7G2CLN8-F1
#
_cell.length_a   1.000
_cell.length_b   1.000
_cell.length_c   1.000
_cell.angle_alpha   90.00
_cell.angle_beta   90.00
_cell.angle_gamma   90.00
#
_symmetry.space_group_name_H-M   'P 1'
#
loop_
_entity.id
_entity.type
_entity.pdbx_description
1 polymer ?
#
loop_
_entity_poly.entity_id
_entity_poly.type
_entity_poly.pdbx_seq_one_letter_code
_entity_poly.pdbx_strand_id
1 'polypeptide(L)'
;MKKWQTFLPPRSLTAIRCGSSYTITGWVTQRLYGSDTAPVMGVLEESTVGDEALHTRQLYCKALVHFAGGSRLSRDWIAGSTALACPDQSLTVIALQYNSSVADVVNFRKHLLNSFLNEKTTTDEEESCPNRAEGTPFSIDQYDAKNPQHVREVENHVLRQLPTTRCFLYDAMTASLFHCHGDLEIINSAYRRISSLGGEYLGVEKDVFFPLWRIALAELIVRKDKVRALGQQGGSEM
;
A
#
# COMPACT_ATOMS: atom_id res chain seq x y z
N MET A 1 -16.72 12.03 39.82
CA MET A 1 -16.20 11.03 38.87
C MET A 1 -16.72 11.36 37.47
N LYS A 2 -15.81 11.70 36.55
CA LYS A 2 -16.13 12.23 35.21
C LYS A 2 -16.59 11.11 34.27
N LYS A 3 -17.77 11.28 33.65
CA LYS A 3 -18.29 10.44 32.57
C LYS A 3 -17.56 10.79 31.28
N TRP A 4 -16.93 9.82 30.64
CA TRP A 4 -16.45 9.95 29.26
C TRP A 4 -17.64 9.80 28.32
N GLN A 5 -18.20 10.92 27.88
CA GLN A 5 -19.04 10.96 26.69
C GLN A 5 -18.14 10.81 25.47
N THR A 6 -18.32 9.70 24.76
CA THR A 6 -17.76 9.45 23.43
C THR A 6 -18.39 10.42 22.44
N PHE A 7 -17.61 11.40 21.98
CA PHE A 7 -17.87 12.13 20.75
C PHE A 7 -17.57 11.21 19.57
N LEU A 8 -18.58 10.49 19.09
CA LEU A 8 -18.60 10.00 17.71
C LEU A 8 -19.52 10.96 16.94
N PRO A 9 -19.07 11.59 15.85
CA PRO A 9 -19.97 12.33 14.98
C PRO A 9 -20.99 11.34 14.36
N PRO A 10 -22.22 11.79 14.07
CA PRO A 10 -23.24 10.94 13.48
C PRO A 10 -22.79 10.53 12.07
N ARG A 11 -22.50 9.25 11.87
CA ARG A 11 -22.35 8.68 10.53
C ARG A 11 -23.72 8.74 9.85
N SER A 12 -23.87 9.66 8.91
CA SER A 12 -24.99 9.67 7.97
C SER A 12 -25.04 8.34 7.24
N LEU A 13 -25.96 7.46 7.63
CA LEU A 13 -26.32 6.23 6.93
C LEU A 13 -27.20 6.61 5.73
N THR A 14 -26.64 7.27 4.73
CA THR A 14 -27.32 7.48 3.46
C THR A 14 -27.03 6.31 2.53
N ALA A 15 -28.01 5.40 2.50
CA ALA A 15 -28.44 4.55 1.39
C ALA A 15 -27.37 3.73 0.64
N ILE A 16 -27.37 2.43 0.95
CA ILE A 16 -26.99 1.37 0.02
C ILE A 16 -27.88 1.51 -1.24
N ARG A 17 -27.34 2.08 -2.31
CA ARG A 17 -27.89 1.92 -3.66
C ARG A 17 -27.01 0.92 -4.41
N CYS A 18 -27.58 -0.26 -4.68
CA CYS A 18 -27.11 -1.15 -5.74
C CYS A 18 -27.10 -0.38 -7.07
N GLY A 19 -25.95 -0.33 -7.75
CA GLY A 19 -25.85 0.14 -9.12
C GLY A 19 -24.44 0.59 -9.51
N SER A 20 -23.83 -0.16 -10.43
CA SER A 20 -22.57 0.10 -11.14
C SER A 20 -21.28 -0.34 -10.46
N SER A 21 -20.37 -0.87 -11.30
CA SER A 21 -19.08 -1.50 -10.97
C SER A 21 -18.08 -0.60 -10.21
N TYR A 22 -18.43 0.66 -9.96
CA TYR A 22 -17.64 1.66 -9.24
C TYR A 22 -17.74 1.56 -7.70
N THR A 23 -18.63 0.73 -7.15
CA THR A 23 -18.82 0.65 -5.69
C THR A 23 -17.90 -0.36 -4.99
N ILE A 24 -17.34 -1.33 -5.72
CA ILE A 24 -16.50 -2.37 -5.11
C ILE A 24 -15.12 -1.80 -4.75
N THR A 25 -14.49 -1.02 -5.64
CA THR A 25 -13.18 -0.41 -5.37
C THR A 25 -13.27 0.57 -4.22
N GLY A 26 -14.26 1.48 -4.22
CA GLY A 26 -14.44 2.48 -3.16
C GLY A 26 -14.74 1.87 -1.79
N TRP A 27 -15.48 0.76 -1.76
CA TRP A 27 -15.67 0.01 -0.51
C TRP A 27 -14.40 -0.72 -0.09
N VAL A 28 -13.66 -1.30 -1.03
CA VAL A 28 -12.38 -1.98 -0.76
C VAL A 28 -11.33 -0.99 -0.26
N THR A 29 -11.21 0.20 -0.86
CA THR A 29 -10.29 1.28 -0.42
C THR A 29 -10.66 1.74 0.97
N GLN A 30 -11.94 2.01 1.23
CA GLN A 30 -12.40 2.40 2.55
C GLN A 30 -12.15 1.29 3.59
N ARG A 31 -12.29 0.02 3.20
CA ARG A 31 -12.02 -1.12 4.08
C ARG A 31 -10.53 -1.31 4.37
N LEU A 32 -9.67 -1.17 3.36
CA LEU A 32 -8.23 -1.42 3.46
C LEU A 32 -7.47 -0.25 4.08
N TYR A 33 -7.84 0.98 3.70
CA TYR A 33 -7.08 2.19 4.00
C TYR A 33 -7.89 3.26 4.74
N GLY A 34 -9.22 3.09 4.88
CA GLY A 34 -10.07 4.06 5.57
C GLY A 34 -10.43 5.30 4.75
N SER A 35 -10.07 5.35 3.46
CA SER A 35 -10.30 6.47 2.55
C SER A 35 -10.77 5.96 1.20
N ASP A 36 -11.67 6.68 0.55
CA ASP A 36 -12.13 6.46 -0.83
C ASP A 36 -11.03 6.80 -1.85
N THR A 37 -10.26 7.85 -1.58
CA THR A 37 -9.18 8.34 -2.45
C THR A 37 -7.86 7.58 -2.38
N ALA A 38 -7.79 6.45 -1.64
CA ALA A 38 -6.54 5.71 -1.49
C ALA A 38 -6.20 4.90 -2.76
N PRO A 39 -4.92 4.86 -3.19
CA PRO A 39 -4.51 4.02 -4.31
C PRO A 39 -4.80 2.53 -4.05
N VAL A 40 -5.42 1.86 -5.01
CA VAL A 40 -5.64 0.41 -4.99
C VAL A 40 -4.59 -0.25 -5.86
N MET A 41 -3.74 -1.07 -5.27
CA MET A 41 -2.71 -1.83 -6.01
C MET A 41 -1.85 -0.93 -6.91
N GLY A 42 -1.52 0.27 -6.42
CA GLY A 42 -0.69 1.23 -7.14
C GLY A 42 -1.44 2.28 -7.95
N VAL A 43 -2.76 2.15 -8.11
CA VAL A 43 -3.56 2.94 -9.05
C VAL A 43 -4.59 3.77 -8.29
N LEU A 44 -4.65 5.08 -8.53
CA LEU A 44 -5.70 5.96 -8.02
C LEU A 44 -7.03 5.70 -8.75
N GLU A 45 -8.17 5.82 -8.07
CA GLU A 45 -9.48 5.38 -8.59
C GLU A 45 -9.86 5.99 -9.97
N GLU A 46 -9.35 7.16 -10.29
CA GLU A 46 -9.62 7.87 -11.56
C GLU A 46 -9.06 7.16 -12.81
N SER A 47 -8.03 6.30 -12.67
CA SER A 47 -7.36 5.63 -13.81
C SER A 47 -7.69 4.13 -13.95
N THR A 48 -8.79 3.67 -13.33
CA THR A 48 -9.03 2.24 -13.06
C THR A 48 -9.16 1.29 -14.27
N VAL A 49 -9.36 1.78 -15.49
CA VAL A 49 -9.80 0.98 -16.66
C VAL A 49 -8.77 0.92 -17.82
N GLY A 50 -7.56 1.44 -17.66
CA GLY A 50 -6.54 1.46 -18.74
C GLY A 50 -5.51 0.32 -18.72
N ASP A 51 -4.89 0.05 -19.87
CA ASP A 51 -3.72 -0.84 -20.00
C ASP A 51 -2.56 -0.39 -19.09
N GLU A 52 -2.40 0.93 -18.93
CA GLU A 52 -1.42 1.52 -18.03
C GLU A 52 -1.71 1.16 -16.56
N ALA A 53 -2.96 1.23 -16.13
CA ALA A 53 -3.34 0.84 -14.78
C ALA A 53 -3.14 -0.65 -14.53
N LEU A 54 -3.43 -1.51 -15.53
CA LEU A 54 -3.12 -2.93 -15.41
C LEU A 54 -1.60 -3.16 -15.29
N HIS A 55 -0.79 -2.44 -16.08
CA HIS A 55 0.66 -2.50 -16.00
C HIS A 55 1.19 -2.07 -14.61
N THR A 56 0.69 -0.97 -14.05
CA THR A 56 1.02 -0.52 -12.69
C THR A 56 0.69 -1.61 -11.67
N ARG A 57 -0.50 -2.23 -11.76
CA ARG A 57 -0.92 -3.31 -10.85
C ARG A 57 -0.04 -4.55 -10.97
N GLN A 58 0.42 -4.90 -12.17
CA GLN A 58 1.34 -6.01 -12.37
C GLN A 58 2.70 -5.73 -11.70
N LEU A 59 3.25 -4.52 -11.87
CA LEU A 59 4.50 -4.11 -11.20
C LEU A 59 4.32 -4.10 -9.68
N TYR A 60 3.22 -3.55 -9.19
CA TYR A 60 2.85 -3.53 -7.78
C TYR A 60 2.79 -4.95 -7.21
N CYS A 61 2.05 -5.86 -7.87
CA CYS A 61 1.87 -7.23 -7.42
C CYS A 61 3.21 -7.98 -7.34
N LYS A 62 4.07 -7.86 -8.36
CA LYS A 62 5.41 -8.49 -8.36
C LYS A 62 6.29 -7.96 -7.22
N ALA A 63 6.35 -6.64 -7.06
CA ALA A 63 7.11 -6.02 -5.98
C ALA A 63 6.56 -6.42 -4.60
N LEU A 64 5.24 -6.51 -4.46
CA LEU A 64 4.55 -6.87 -3.23
C LEU A 64 4.86 -8.31 -2.79
N VAL A 65 4.85 -9.27 -3.72
CA VAL A 65 5.25 -10.67 -3.44
C VAL A 65 6.68 -10.71 -2.90
N HIS A 66 7.60 -9.93 -3.48
CA HIS A 66 8.98 -9.86 -3.01
C HIS A 66 9.07 -9.24 -1.60
N PHE A 67 8.39 -8.12 -1.38
CA PHE A 67 8.39 -7.41 -0.09
C PHE A 67 7.83 -8.29 1.05
N ALA A 68 6.72 -8.97 0.79
CA ALA A 68 6.07 -9.85 1.77
C ALA A 68 6.87 -11.13 2.07
N GLY A 69 7.97 -11.37 1.34
CA GLY A 69 8.82 -12.57 1.46
C GLY A 69 8.28 -13.78 0.69
N GLY A 70 7.15 -13.62 -0.01
CA GLY A 70 6.49 -14.58 -0.90
C GLY A 70 6.29 -16.00 -0.36
N SER A 71 6.14 -16.12 0.96
CA SER A 71 5.58 -17.32 1.57
C SER A 71 4.23 -17.67 0.91
N ARG A 72 3.86 -18.95 0.88
CA ARG A 72 2.56 -19.38 0.32
C ARG A 72 1.40 -18.56 0.88
N LEU A 73 1.38 -18.34 2.19
CA LEU A 73 0.31 -17.62 2.88
C LEU A 73 0.27 -16.14 2.50
N SER A 74 1.43 -15.49 2.34
CA SER A 74 1.47 -14.12 1.84
C SER A 74 0.96 -14.02 0.39
N ARG A 75 1.27 -15.02 -0.44
CA ARG A 75 0.81 -15.08 -1.83
C ARG A 75 -0.70 -15.32 -1.92
N ASP A 76 -1.26 -16.18 -1.07
CA ASP A 76 -2.71 -16.40 -0.98
C ASP A 76 -3.45 -15.11 -0.61
N TRP A 77 -2.88 -14.31 0.31
CA TRP A 77 -3.42 -12.98 0.62
C TRP A 77 -3.40 -12.04 -0.57
N ILE A 78 -2.27 -11.96 -1.26
CA ILE A 78 -2.09 -11.09 -2.42
C ILE A 78 -3.05 -11.51 -3.54
N ALA A 79 -3.16 -12.80 -3.83
CA ALA A 79 -4.08 -13.35 -4.83
C ALA A 79 -5.55 -13.06 -4.49
N GLY A 80 -5.92 -13.20 -3.22
CA GLY A 80 -7.26 -12.85 -2.75
C GLY A 80 -7.54 -11.35 -2.86
N SER A 81 -6.56 -10.51 -2.52
CA SER A 81 -6.68 -9.06 -2.61
C SER A 81 -6.77 -8.60 -4.07
N THR A 82 -5.97 -9.18 -4.97
CA THR A 82 -6.05 -8.89 -6.41
C THR A 82 -7.38 -9.33 -6.99
N ALA A 83 -7.85 -10.54 -6.66
CA ALA A 83 -9.14 -11.04 -7.16
C ALA A 83 -10.34 -10.19 -6.72
N LEU A 84 -10.27 -9.58 -5.53
CA LEU A 84 -11.33 -8.71 -5.01
C LEU A 84 -11.25 -7.28 -5.54
N ALA A 85 -10.04 -6.73 -5.65
CA ALA A 85 -9.82 -5.32 -5.95
C ALA A 85 -9.68 -5.03 -7.45
N CYS A 86 -9.08 -5.95 -8.20
CA CYS A 86 -8.89 -5.85 -9.65
C CYS A 86 -8.91 -7.26 -10.24
N PRO A 87 -10.10 -7.81 -10.56
CA PRO A 87 -10.26 -9.19 -11.00
C PRO A 87 -9.68 -9.40 -12.41
N ASP A 88 -8.35 -9.49 -12.49
CA ASP A 88 -7.58 -9.83 -13.67
C ASP A 88 -6.78 -11.10 -13.41
N GLN A 89 -6.84 -12.04 -14.35
CA GLN A 89 -6.22 -13.34 -14.20
C GLN A 89 -4.68 -13.24 -14.12
N SER A 90 -4.07 -12.29 -14.83
CA SER A 90 -2.61 -12.12 -14.82
C SER A 90 -2.10 -11.75 -13.43
N LEU A 91 -2.84 -10.93 -12.67
CA LEU A 91 -2.45 -10.52 -11.32
C LEU A 91 -2.50 -11.70 -10.33
N THR A 92 -3.53 -12.53 -10.44
CA THR A 92 -3.66 -13.75 -9.63
C THR A 92 -2.53 -14.74 -9.95
N VAL A 93 -2.20 -14.90 -11.23
CA VAL A 93 -1.09 -15.75 -11.67
C VAL A 93 0.25 -15.23 -11.13
N ILE A 94 0.51 -13.94 -11.21
CA ILE A 94 1.72 -13.31 -10.64
C ILE A 94 1.81 -13.60 -9.14
N ALA A 95 0.73 -13.37 -8.40
CA ALA A 95 0.68 -13.59 -6.96
C ALA A 95 1.04 -15.04 -6.61
N LEU A 96 0.54 -16.02 -7.38
CA LEU A 96 0.70 -17.45 -7.09
C LEU A 96 1.98 -18.09 -7.62
N GLN A 97 2.75 -17.47 -8.51
CA GLN A 97 3.92 -18.12 -9.14
C GLN A 97 5.25 -18.00 -8.36
N TYR A 98 5.35 -17.15 -7.32
CA TYR A 98 6.60 -16.89 -6.57
C TYR A 98 7.84 -16.69 -7.47
N ASN A 99 7.70 -15.87 -8.51
CA ASN A 99 8.77 -15.52 -9.44
C ASN A 99 9.27 -14.07 -9.22
N SER A 100 9.04 -13.51 -8.03
CA SER A 100 9.39 -12.13 -7.71
C SER A 100 10.85 -11.97 -7.29
N SER A 101 11.46 -10.87 -7.72
CA SER A 101 12.87 -10.56 -7.51
C SER A 101 13.07 -9.11 -7.05
N VAL A 102 14.32 -8.79 -6.68
CA VAL A 102 14.72 -7.40 -6.41
C VAL A 102 14.54 -6.51 -7.64
N ALA A 103 14.70 -7.06 -8.85
CA ALA A 103 14.49 -6.30 -10.08
C ALA A 103 13.05 -5.78 -10.21
N ASP A 104 12.06 -6.56 -9.73
CA ASP A 104 10.66 -6.14 -9.75
C ASP A 104 10.41 -4.94 -8.82
N VAL A 105 11.10 -4.90 -7.67
CA VAL A 105 11.08 -3.75 -6.76
C VAL A 105 11.68 -2.52 -7.43
N VAL A 106 12.82 -2.66 -8.09
CA VAL A 106 13.48 -1.54 -8.80
C VAL A 106 12.60 -1.04 -9.95
N ASN A 107 11.96 -1.93 -10.69
CA ASN A 107 11.03 -1.58 -11.76
C ASN A 107 9.82 -0.82 -11.22
N PHE A 108 9.25 -1.26 -10.09
CA PHE A 108 8.15 -0.56 -9.43
C PHE A 108 8.57 0.82 -8.91
N ARG A 109 9.75 0.93 -8.26
CA ARG A 109 10.33 2.23 -7.84
C ARG A 109 10.44 3.19 -9.02
N LYS A 110 11.03 2.73 -10.13
CA LYS A 110 11.20 3.53 -11.34
C LYS A 110 9.86 3.98 -11.92
N HIS A 111 8.87 3.09 -11.93
CA HIS A 111 7.53 3.42 -12.38
C HIS A 111 6.90 4.53 -11.54
N LEU A 112 6.96 4.44 -10.20
CA LEU A 112 6.43 5.49 -9.31
C LEU A 112 7.08 6.86 -9.55
N LEU A 113 8.40 6.89 -9.73
CA LEU A 113 9.14 8.11 -10.03
C LEU A 113 8.73 8.71 -11.38
N ASN A 114 8.62 7.87 -12.42
CA ASN A 114 8.20 8.30 -13.75
C ASN A 114 6.76 8.83 -13.76
N SER A 115 5.82 8.13 -13.10
CA SER A 115 4.43 8.57 -12.99
C SER A 115 4.33 9.93 -12.31
N PHE A 116 5.08 10.15 -11.22
CA PHE A 116 5.12 11.43 -10.54
C PHE A 116 5.67 12.57 -11.42
N LEU A 117 6.70 12.30 -12.21
CA LEU A 117 7.26 13.29 -13.14
C LEU A 117 6.25 13.66 -14.23
N ASN A 118 5.55 12.66 -14.78
CA ASN A 118 4.54 12.87 -15.83
C ASN A 118 3.33 13.67 -15.32
N GLU A 119 2.87 13.40 -14.09
CA GLU A 119 1.77 14.16 -13.46
C GLU A 119 2.11 15.64 -13.27
N LYS A 120 3.37 15.97 -12.91
CA LYS A 120 3.81 17.36 -12.77
C LYS A 120 3.83 18.10 -14.10
N THR A 121 4.35 17.46 -15.15
CA THR A 121 4.42 18.08 -16.48
C THR A 121 3.06 18.41 -17.07
N THR A 122 2.00 17.67 -16.69
CA THR A 122 0.64 17.97 -17.16
C THR A 122 -0.10 19.00 -16.30
N THR A 123 0.28 19.16 -15.02
CA THR A 123 -0.32 20.20 -14.15
C THR A 123 0.31 21.58 -14.32
N ASP A 124 1.54 21.67 -14.85
CA ASP A 124 2.21 22.95 -15.10
C ASP A 124 1.65 23.72 -16.33
N GLU A 125 0.78 23.10 -17.13
CA GLU A 125 0.13 23.74 -18.30
C GLU A 125 -1.33 24.19 -18.06
N GLU A 126 -1.99 23.75 -16.98
CA GLU A 126 -3.37 24.14 -16.64
C GLU A 126 -3.49 24.69 -15.20
N GLU A 127 -3.44 26.02 -15.11
CA GLU A 127 -3.90 26.90 -14.02
C GLU A 127 -3.45 26.66 -12.55
N SER A 128 -2.79 27.70 -12.03
CA SER A 128 -2.49 27.92 -10.63
C SER A 128 -3.72 27.76 -9.71
N CYS A 129 -3.60 26.92 -8.68
CA CYS A 129 -4.37 27.08 -7.44
C CYS A 129 -3.46 27.03 -6.21
N PRO A 130 -3.59 27.99 -5.28
CA PRO A 130 -2.73 28.10 -4.11
C PRO A 130 -3.19 27.12 -3.01
N ASN A 131 -2.27 26.73 -2.13
CA ASN A 131 -2.46 25.91 -0.92
C ASN A 131 -2.15 24.41 -1.02
N ARG A 132 -1.07 24.04 -1.73
CA ARG A 132 -0.30 22.85 -1.32
C ARG A 132 0.84 23.33 -0.45
N ALA A 133 0.77 22.98 0.84
CA ALA A 133 1.62 23.49 1.92
C ALA A 133 3.08 23.72 1.48
N GLU A 134 3.50 24.97 1.63
CA GLU A 134 4.88 25.42 1.61
C GLU A 134 5.71 24.52 2.53
N GLY A 135 6.71 23.85 1.94
CA GLY A 135 7.56 22.92 2.67
C GLY A 135 8.18 21.83 1.82
N THR A 136 8.58 22.10 0.57
CA THR A 136 9.64 21.31 -0.06
C THR A 136 10.96 21.72 0.61
N PRO A 137 11.63 20.84 1.39
CA PRO A 137 12.95 21.16 1.94
C PRO A 137 14.04 21.17 0.85
N PHE A 138 13.69 20.72 -0.36
CA PHE A 138 14.57 20.67 -1.52
C PHE A 138 14.23 21.82 -2.47
N SER A 139 15.10 22.83 -2.52
CA SER A 139 15.13 23.79 -3.63
C SER A 139 15.58 23.01 -4.87
N ILE A 140 14.77 22.99 -5.92
CA ILE A 140 15.12 22.37 -7.22
C ILE A 140 16.42 22.99 -7.76
N ASP A 141 16.74 24.22 -7.36
CA ASP A 141 17.99 24.94 -7.69
C ASP A 141 19.26 24.27 -7.14
N GLN A 142 19.15 23.32 -6.21
CA GLN A 142 20.28 22.55 -5.69
C GLN A 142 20.41 21.16 -6.33
N TYR A 143 19.51 20.77 -7.24
CA TYR A 143 19.54 19.48 -7.90
C TYR A 143 20.75 19.30 -8.81
N ASP A 144 21.81 18.70 -8.26
CA ASP A 144 22.94 18.25 -9.05
C ASP A 144 22.68 16.85 -9.66
N ALA A 145 22.23 16.84 -10.91
CA ALA A 145 22.03 15.62 -11.70
C ALA A 145 23.30 14.79 -11.92
N LYS A 146 24.49 15.36 -11.70
CA LYS A 146 25.79 14.68 -11.84
C LYS A 146 26.22 13.95 -10.56
N ASN A 147 25.58 14.24 -9.43
CA ASN A 147 25.84 13.57 -8.17
C ASN A 147 24.82 12.45 -7.93
N PRO A 148 25.19 11.16 -8.09
CA PRO A 148 24.26 10.03 -7.97
C PRO A 148 23.66 9.90 -6.56
N GLN A 149 24.39 10.34 -5.53
CA GLN A 149 23.88 10.32 -4.16
C GLN A 149 22.78 11.36 -3.97
N HIS A 150 22.96 12.54 -4.54
CA HIS A 150 21.98 13.61 -4.47
C HIS A 150 20.71 13.29 -5.27
N VAL A 151 20.86 12.67 -6.45
CA VAL A 151 19.72 12.13 -7.22
C VAL A 151 18.93 11.13 -6.38
N ARG A 152 19.61 10.19 -5.71
CA ARG A 152 18.96 9.18 -4.87
C ARG A 152 18.24 9.79 -3.67
N GLU A 153 18.78 10.84 -3.07
CA GLU A 153 18.15 11.57 -1.96
C GLU A 153 16.85 12.25 -2.40
N VAL A 154 16.85 12.91 -3.57
CA VAL A 154 15.66 13.55 -4.13
C VAL A 154 14.60 12.51 -4.51
N GLU A 155 14.98 11.43 -5.18
CA GLU A 155 14.06 10.34 -5.51
C GLU A 155 13.42 9.75 -4.24
N ASN A 156 14.23 9.50 -3.21
CA ASN A 156 13.75 9.00 -1.93
C ASN A 156 12.79 10.00 -1.27
N HIS A 157 13.09 11.30 -1.32
CA HIS A 157 12.21 12.35 -0.81
C HIS A 157 10.83 12.30 -1.49
N VAL A 158 10.79 12.19 -2.82
CA VAL A 158 9.54 12.07 -3.59
C VAL A 158 8.78 10.80 -3.17
N LEU A 159 9.44 9.64 -3.20
CA LEU A 159 8.80 8.35 -2.91
C LEU A 159 8.16 8.31 -1.52
N ARG A 160 8.77 8.92 -0.50
CA ARG A 160 8.23 9.02 0.87
C ARG A 160 6.92 9.80 0.95
N GLN A 161 6.72 10.76 0.04
CA GLN A 161 5.53 11.61 0.02
C GLN A 161 4.36 10.96 -0.70
N LEU A 162 4.61 10.00 -1.60
CA LEU A 162 3.57 9.35 -2.38
C LEU A 162 2.63 8.50 -1.50
N PRO A 163 1.30 8.71 -1.59
CA PRO A 163 0.31 7.84 -0.95
C PRO A 163 0.48 6.38 -1.36
N THR A 164 0.83 6.14 -2.63
CA THR A 164 1.06 4.81 -3.19
C THR A 164 2.16 4.05 -2.46
N THR A 165 3.25 4.71 -2.08
CA THR A 165 4.34 4.10 -1.31
C THR A 165 3.85 3.63 0.07
N ARG A 166 3.02 4.44 0.74
CA ARG A 166 2.50 4.10 2.08
C ARG A 166 1.51 2.94 2.02
N CYS A 167 0.60 2.95 1.03
CA CYS A 167 -0.35 1.85 0.80
C CYS A 167 0.38 0.56 0.43
N PHE A 168 1.41 0.65 -0.43
CA PHE A 168 2.27 -0.48 -0.76
C PHE A 168 2.95 -1.10 0.46
N LEU A 169 3.55 -0.26 1.32
CA LEU A 169 4.18 -0.76 2.54
C LEU A 169 3.16 -1.40 3.48
N TYR A 170 1.99 -0.79 3.63
CA TYR A 170 0.91 -1.33 4.44
C TYR A 170 0.41 -2.69 3.93
N ASP A 171 0.22 -2.83 2.62
CA ASP A 171 -0.16 -4.10 2.00
C ASP A 171 0.93 -5.16 2.20
N ALA A 172 2.21 -4.80 2.05
CA ALA A 172 3.33 -5.70 2.27
C ALA A 172 3.35 -6.24 3.71
N MET A 173 3.12 -5.34 4.68
CA MET A 173 3.02 -5.71 6.10
C MET A 173 1.85 -6.65 6.32
N THR A 174 0.67 -6.32 5.79
CA THR A 174 -0.55 -7.13 5.94
C THR A 174 -0.41 -8.50 5.30
N ALA A 175 0.17 -8.57 4.10
CA ALA A 175 0.46 -9.82 3.40
C ALA A 175 1.43 -10.70 4.20
N SER A 176 2.51 -10.11 4.72
CA SER A 176 3.50 -10.85 5.52
C SER A 176 2.93 -11.41 6.83
N LEU A 177 1.87 -10.78 7.35
CA LEU A 177 1.23 -11.11 8.61
C LEU A 177 -0.06 -11.94 8.47
N PHE A 178 -0.55 -12.17 7.24
CA PHE A 178 -1.92 -12.67 6.99
C PHE A 178 -2.30 -13.92 7.78
N HIS A 179 -1.35 -14.84 7.96
CA HIS A 179 -1.51 -16.07 8.76
C HIS A 179 -0.49 -16.20 9.90
N CYS A 180 0.06 -15.08 10.37
CA CYS A 180 0.96 -15.14 11.52
C CYS A 180 0.15 -15.44 12.80
N HIS A 181 0.41 -16.59 13.44
CA HIS A 181 -0.27 -17.01 14.66
C HIS A 181 0.31 -16.40 15.96
N GLY A 182 1.07 -15.31 15.85
CA GLY A 182 1.68 -14.63 17.01
C GLY A 182 3.10 -15.12 17.31
N ASP A 183 3.68 -15.87 16.37
CA ASP A 183 5.10 -16.20 16.37
C ASP A 183 5.92 -14.90 16.23
N LEU A 184 6.61 -14.55 17.31
CA LEU A 184 7.43 -13.35 17.40
C LEU A 184 8.59 -13.36 16.41
N GLU A 185 9.13 -14.54 16.05
CA GLU A 185 10.22 -14.64 15.08
C GLU A 185 9.73 -14.30 13.68
N ILE A 186 8.55 -14.78 13.29
CA ILE A 186 7.92 -14.42 12.00
C ILE A 186 7.64 -12.92 11.95
N ILE A 187 7.09 -12.35 13.03
CA ILE A 187 6.79 -10.92 13.14
C ILE A 187 8.08 -10.08 13.02
N ASN A 188 9.12 -10.45 13.76
CA ASN A 188 10.41 -9.73 13.75
C ASN A 188 11.12 -9.86 12.41
N SER A 189 11.07 -11.03 11.78
CA SER A 189 11.64 -11.28 10.45
C SER A 189 10.94 -10.42 9.39
N ALA A 190 9.60 -10.40 9.39
CA ALA A 190 8.80 -9.57 8.51
C ALA A 190 9.10 -8.07 8.71
N TYR A 191 9.15 -7.61 9.97
CA TYR A 191 9.51 -6.23 10.31
C TYR A 191 10.88 -5.84 9.72
N ARG A 192 11.91 -6.64 10.01
CA ARG A 192 13.28 -6.38 9.55
C ARG A 192 13.36 -6.35 8.03
N ARG A 193 12.72 -7.31 7.35
CA ARG A 193 12.70 -7.39 5.90
C ARG A 193 12.06 -6.15 5.27
N ILE A 194 10.82 -5.84 5.64
CA ILE A 194 10.06 -4.76 5.02
C ILE A 194 10.69 -3.41 5.39
N SER A 195 11.20 -3.24 6.61
CA SER A 195 11.92 -2.03 7.02
C SER A 195 13.22 -1.83 6.21
N SER A 196 13.99 -2.91 6.02
CA SER A 196 15.22 -2.86 5.21
C SER A 196 14.92 -2.51 3.75
N LEU A 197 13.97 -3.22 3.12
CA LEU A 197 13.60 -2.98 1.73
C LEU A 197 12.95 -1.60 1.54
N GLY A 198 12.11 -1.18 2.47
CA GLY A 198 11.47 0.13 2.45
C GLY A 198 12.48 1.27 2.53
N GLY A 199 13.50 1.14 3.39
CA GLY A 199 14.59 2.12 3.46
C GLY A 199 15.47 2.12 2.21
N GLU A 200 15.85 0.94 1.73
CA GLU A 200 16.78 0.78 0.60
C GLU A 200 16.18 1.22 -0.75
N TYR A 201 14.93 0.83 -1.01
CA TYR A 201 14.29 0.97 -2.33
C TYR A 201 13.19 2.02 -2.38
N LEU A 202 12.60 2.43 -1.25
CA LEU A 202 11.52 3.44 -1.23
C LEU A 202 11.93 4.67 -0.42
N GLY A 203 13.14 4.67 0.13
CA GLY A 203 13.66 5.74 0.96
C GLY A 203 12.96 5.87 2.30
N VAL A 204 12.02 5.01 2.68
CA VAL A 204 11.19 5.23 3.87
C VAL A 204 11.99 5.06 5.16
N GLU A 205 11.99 6.10 5.98
CA GLU A 205 12.69 6.12 7.26
C GLU A 205 11.89 5.38 8.36
N LYS A 206 12.58 5.04 9.44
CA LYS A 206 12.01 4.24 10.54
C LYS A 206 10.85 4.94 11.24
N ASP A 207 10.88 6.27 11.29
CA ASP A 207 9.86 7.14 11.91
C ASP A 207 8.52 7.08 11.17
N VAL A 208 8.53 6.95 9.84
CA VAL A 208 7.33 6.75 9.01
C VAL A 208 6.92 5.27 9.00
N PHE A 209 7.90 4.37 9.00
CA PHE A 209 7.67 2.93 8.96
C PHE A 209 6.98 2.41 10.23
N PHE A 210 7.44 2.83 11.41
CA PHE A 210 7.00 2.27 12.69
C PHE A 210 5.51 2.50 12.99
N PRO A 211 4.92 3.69 12.73
CA PRO A 211 3.47 3.89 12.83
C PRO A 211 2.66 2.97 11.91
N LEU A 212 3.07 2.81 10.64
CA LEU A 212 2.39 1.90 9.71
C LEU A 212 2.44 0.45 10.20
N TRP A 213 3.60 0.02 10.69
CA TRP A 213 3.76 -1.32 11.27
C TRP A 213 2.84 -1.55 12.47
N ARG A 214 2.71 -0.57 13.36
CA ARG A 214 1.81 -0.66 14.53
C ARG A 214 0.35 -0.82 14.13
N ILE A 215 -0.08 -0.14 13.06
CA ILE A 215 -1.44 -0.28 12.54
C ILE A 215 -1.65 -1.70 12.01
N ALA A 216 -0.75 -2.20 11.14
CA ALA A 216 -0.85 -3.56 10.60
C ALA A 216 -0.86 -4.64 11.71
N LEU A 217 -0.07 -4.47 12.77
CA LEU A 217 -0.09 -5.35 13.94
C LEU A 217 -1.40 -5.26 14.73
N ALA A 218 -1.92 -4.05 14.96
CA ALA A 218 -3.19 -3.87 15.67
C ALA A 218 -4.34 -4.53 14.90
N GLU A 219 -4.35 -4.42 13.57
CA GLU A 219 -5.33 -5.09 12.73
C GLU A 219 -5.23 -6.61 12.78
N LEU A 220 -4.01 -7.16 12.80
CA LEU A 220 -3.81 -8.60 13.01
C LEU A 220 -4.44 -9.07 14.32
N ILE A 221 -4.24 -8.32 15.41
CA ILE A 221 -4.80 -8.62 16.73
C ILE A 221 -6.32 -8.57 16.69
N VAL A 222 -6.90 -7.49 16.17
CA VAL A 222 -8.36 -7.32 16.04
C VAL A 222 -8.97 -8.43 15.17
N ARG A 223 -8.30 -8.81 14.08
CA ARG A 223 -8.75 -9.91 13.21
C ARG A 223 -8.81 -11.23 13.97
N LYS A 224 -7.80 -11.54 14.78
CA LYS A 224 -7.77 -12.75 15.62
C LYS A 224 -8.86 -12.74 16.69
N ASP A 225 -9.03 -11.62 17.37
CA ASP A 225 -10.07 -11.47 18.39
C ASP A 225 -11.47 -11.61 17.78
N LYS A 226 -11.67 -11.09 16.56
CA LYS A 226 -12.90 -11.28 15.79
C LYS A 226 -13.15 -12.75 15.46
N VAL A 227 -12.15 -13.46 14.94
CA VAL A 227 -12.27 -14.90 14.64
C VAL A 227 -12.62 -15.71 15.90
N ARG A 228 -11.96 -15.41 17.03
CA ARG A 228 -12.24 -16.03 18.33
C ARG A 228 -13.66 -15.73 18.82
N ALA A 229 -14.08 -14.46 18.77
CA ALA A 229 -15.40 -14.03 19.24
C ALA A 229 -16.55 -14.59 18.40
N LEU A 230 -16.34 -14.78 17.10
CA LEU A 230 -17.33 -15.37 16.18
C LEU A 230 -17.40 -16.90 16.24
N GLY A 231 -16.64 -17.55 17.13
CA GLY A 231 -16.63 -19.01 17.26
C GLY A 231 -16.11 -19.74 16.02
N GLN A 232 -15.47 -19.02 15.09
CA GLN A 232 -14.79 -19.60 13.94
C GLN A 232 -13.45 -20.13 14.43
N GLN A 233 -13.46 -21.24 15.18
CA GLN A 233 -12.23 -21.99 15.41
C GLN A 233 -11.71 -22.40 14.02
N GLY A 234 -10.53 -21.91 13.66
CA GLY A 234 -9.84 -22.37 12.46
C GLY A 234 -9.81 -23.89 12.49
N GLY A 235 -10.27 -24.53 11.41
CA GLY A 235 -10.31 -25.98 11.31
C GLY A 235 -8.98 -26.57 11.74
N SER A 236 -9.00 -27.19 12.92
CA SER A 236 -7.92 -27.98 13.46
C SER A 236 -8.59 -29.26 13.94
N GLU A 237 -8.69 -30.21 13.00
CA GLU A 237 -8.68 -31.67 13.20
C GLU A 237 -9.09 -32.34 11.89
N MET A 238 -8.14 -32.47 10.94
CA MET A 238 -7.93 -33.66 10.11
C MET A 238 -6.47 -33.72 9.70
#